data_AF-A0AA36HN49-F1
#
_entry.id   AF-A0AA36HN49-F1
#
_cell.length_a   1.000
_cell.length_b   1.000
_cell.length_c   1.000
_cell.angle_alpha   90.00
_cell.angle_beta   90.00
_cell.angle_gamma   90.00
#
_symmetry.space_group_name_H-M   'P 1'
#
loop_
_entity.id
_entity.type
_entity.pdbx_description
1 polymer ?
#
loop_
_entity_poly.entity_id
_entity_poly.type
_entity_poly.pdbx_seq_one_letter_code
_entity_poly.pdbx_strand_id
1 'polypeptide(L)'
;GQTYFLPAQGHINQPVQRPRQRLYHRPGDKPMASQEEEVDEEESFKEEVDRLIRRHRNEKYAPELLPYDKEMVHNISEVLHFVAEALEEYRSNGQAKDLPHHYLRSTEAERLTYMLSDYLRLRLWKLSKYPLHYMDPQRQMMLSSAERIWLHEFWDNKRMHFQHRFLAALPEKKQALDEQVDDNLDMIRRPQMDTHIYARICGDVGTISPSLHASPGVSSTPGTKDLRLFEGETYLIRYKEIRKFLVEPDHDGKVELV
;
A
#
# COMPACT_ATOMS: atom_id res chain seq x y z
N GLY A 1 96.01 -6.84 -2.41
CA GLY A 1 96.20 -5.66 -3.27
C GLY A 1 94.90 -4.89 -3.30
N GLN A 2 94.99 -3.59 -2.97
CA GLN A 2 94.21 -2.42 -3.48
C GLN A 2 92.82 -2.65 -4.13
N THR A 3 91.73 -1.89 -3.92
CA THR A 3 91.38 -0.71 -3.07
C THR A 3 89.94 -0.21 -3.44
N TYR A 4 89.31 0.60 -2.54
CA TYR A 4 88.30 1.69 -2.76
C TYR A 4 86.86 1.33 -3.24
N PHE A 5 85.69 1.87 -2.78
CA PHE A 5 85.28 3.13 -2.09
C PHE A 5 83.78 3.03 -1.57
N LEU A 6 83.50 3.41 -0.30
CA LEU A 6 82.35 4.18 0.33
C LEU A 6 80.81 3.92 0.00
N PRO A 7 79.81 4.41 0.79
CA PRO A 7 79.25 3.80 2.02
C PRO A 7 77.68 3.67 2.09
N ALA A 8 77.19 3.03 3.17
CA ALA A 8 75.88 3.13 3.85
C ALA A 8 74.53 3.02 3.10
N GLN A 9 73.69 2.05 3.50
CA GLN A 9 72.21 2.19 3.51
C GLN A 9 71.58 1.52 4.73
N GLY A 10 70.58 2.21 5.29
CA GLY A 10 69.93 1.92 6.56
C GLY A 10 68.71 1.00 6.43
N HIS A 11 68.39 0.36 7.55
CA HIS A 11 67.23 -0.49 7.73
C HIS A 11 65.94 0.32 7.96
N ILE A 12 65.01 0.16 7.02
CA ILE A 12 63.56 -0.02 7.12
C ILE A 12 62.91 0.35 8.48
N ASN A 13 62.06 1.39 8.45
CA ASN A 13 60.91 1.53 9.34
C ASN A 13 59.79 2.27 8.57
N GLN A 14 58.71 1.57 8.24
CA GLN A 14 57.50 2.18 7.69
C GLN A 14 56.59 2.66 8.84
N PRO A 15 55.99 3.86 8.78
CA PRO A 15 54.96 4.25 9.73
C PRO A 15 53.61 3.62 9.38
N VAL A 16 53.02 2.94 10.35
CA VAL A 16 51.64 2.43 10.34
C VAL A 16 50.66 3.61 10.26
N GLN A 17 49.89 3.71 9.18
CA GLN A 17 48.80 4.68 9.09
C GLN A 17 47.67 4.27 10.05
N ARG A 18 47.39 5.11 11.05
CA ARG A 18 46.22 4.95 11.92
C ARG A 18 44.95 5.32 11.14
N PRO A 19 43.83 4.59 11.28
CA PRO A 19 42.56 5.03 10.72
C PRO A 19 42.18 6.38 11.36
N ARG A 20 41.77 7.33 10.51
CA ARG A 20 41.32 8.67 10.92
C ARG A 20 40.24 8.54 11.99
N GLN A 21 40.55 9.00 13.20
CA GLN A 21 39.53 9.29 14.22
C GLN A 21 38.51 10.25 13.58
N ARG A 22 37.23 9.87 13.51
CA ARG A 22 36.16 10.82 13.20
C ARG A 22 36.21 11.89 14.28
N LEU A 23 36.72 13.07 13.93
CA LEU A 23 36.57 14.25 14.77
C LEU A 23 35.07 14.47 14.98
N TYR A 24 34.66 14.53 16.24
CA TYR A 24 33.36 15.06 16.63
C TYR A 24 33.20 16.42 15.94
N HIS A 25 32.29 16.50 14.97
CA HIS A 25 31.92 17.79 14.38
C HIS A 25 31.20 18.59 15.46
N ARG A 26 31.65 19.83 15.65
CA ARG A 26 30.99 20.81 16.52
C ARG A 26 29.55 20.98 16.02
N PRO A 27 28.52 21.01 16.89
CA PRO A 27 27.15 21.25 16.45
C PRO A 27 27.07 22.66 15.87
N GLY A 28 27.04 22.76 14.54
CA GLY A 28 27.06 24.02 13.81
C GLY A 28 27.53 23.93 12.36
N ASP A 29 28.39 22.95 12.02
CA ASP A 29 28.96 22.84 10.67
C ASP A 29 28.55 21.53 10.00
N LYS A 30 27.28 21.42 9.57
CA LYS A 30 26.94 20.59 8.41
C LYS A 30 26.99 21.50 7.16
N PRO A 31 27.55 21.06 6.02
CA PRO A 31 27.40 21.79 4.77
C PRO A 31 25.91 22.02 4.49
N MET A 32 25.51 23.22 4.06
CA MET A 32 24.08 23.51 3.78
C MET A 32 23.47 22.52 2.78
N ALA A 33 24.26 22.04 1.80
CA ALA A 33 23.83 21.01 0.85
C ALA A 33 23.42 19.68 1.53
N SER A 34 24.06 19.30 2.64
CA SER A 34 23.72 18.08 3.39
C SER A 34 22.46 18.25 4.24
N GLN A 35 22.08 19.49 4.55
CA GLN A 35 20.85 19.79 5.29
C GLN A 35 19.65 19.88 4.35
N GLU A 36 19.85 20.40 3.13
CA GLU A 36 18.81 20.42 2.09
C GLU A 36 18.46 18.98 1.64
N GLU A 37 19.45 18.12 1.39
CA GLU A 37 19.22 16.71 1.01
C GLU A 37 18.52 15.90 2.13
N GLU A 38 18.87 16.11 3.41
CA GLU A 38 18.21 15.42 4.54
C GLU A 38 16.73 15.85 4.71
N VAL A 39 16.40 17.12 4.42
CA VAL A 39 15.02 17.64 4.55
C VAL A 39 14.13 17.10 3.42
N ASP A 40 14.65 17.02 2.20
CA ASP A 40 13.92 16.48 1.04
C ASP A 40 13.56 14.98 1.23
N GLU A 41 14.45 14.20 1.84
CA GLU A 41 14.21 12.79 2.16
C GLU A 41 13.13 12.61 3.24
N GLU A 42 13.12 13.46 4.28
CA GLU A 42 12.11 13.42 5.34
C GLU A 42 10.72 13.81 4.83
N GLU A 43 10.62 14.84 3.97
CA GLU A 43 9.34 15.23 3.36
C GLU A 43 8.80 14.13 2.45
N SER A 44 9.65 13.53 1.61
CA SER A 44 9.29 12.42 0.73
C SER A 44 8.74 11.21 1.50
N PHE A 45 9.38 10.83 2.62
CA PHE A 45 8.88 9.71 3.43
C PHE A 45 7.52 10.03 4.08
N LYS A 46 7.33 11.26 4.54
CA LYS A 46 6.05 11.69 5.11
C LYS A 46 4.92 11.60 4.08
N GLU A 47 5.18 11.99 2.83
CA GLU A 47 4.20 11.87 1.75
C GLU A 47 3.79 10.42 1.48
N GLU A 48 4.76 9.47 1.52
CA GLU A 48 4.47 8.05 1.37
C GLU A 48 3.65 7.49 2.55
N VAL A 49 3.92 7.94 3.79
CA VAL A 49 3.10 7.58 4.95
C VAL A 49 1.67 8.12 4.82
N ASP A 50 1.51 9.36 4.40
CA ASP A 50 0.18 9.95 4.16
C ASP A 50 -0.55 9.23 3.01
N ARG A 51 0.18 8.78 1.98
CA ARG A 51 -0.34 7.92 0.91
C ARG A 51 -0.79 6.57 1.45
N LEU A 52 -0.02 5.91 2.32
CA LEU A 52 -0.42 4.65 2.97
C LEU A 52 -1.69 4.82 3.79
N ILE A 53 -1.77 5.87 4.62
CA ILE A 53 -2.95 6.14 5.45
C ILE A 53 -4.19 6.33 4.56
N ARG A 54 -4.07 7.11 3.49
CA ARG A 54 -5.17 7.32 2.53
C ARG A 54 -5.59 6.04 1.83
N ARG A 55 -4.63 5.27 1.29
CA ARG A 55 -4.89 3.99 0.60
C ARG A 55 -5.51 2.97 1.54
N HIS A 56 -5.00 2.84 2.77
CA HIS A 56 -5.56 1.97 3.81
C HIS A 56 -7.01 2.33 4.14
N ARG A 57 -7.29 3.62 4.35
CA ARG A 57 -8.64 4.11 4.67
C ARG A 57 -9.61 3.87 3.52
N ASN A 58 -9.20 4.21 2.30
CA ASN A 58 -9.99 3.99 1.08
C ASN A 58 -10.26 2.49 0.86
N GLU A 59 -9.25 1.64 1.03
CA GLU A 59 -9.43 0.19 0.91
C GLU A 59 -10.37 -0.34 2.00
N LYS A 60 -10.31 0.17 3.23
CA LYS A 60 -11.20 -0.28 4.31
C LYS A 60 -12.68 -0.05 4.01
N TYR A 61 -13.03 1.10 3.42
CA TYR A 61 -14.42 1.50 3.20
C TYR A 61 -14.96 1.25 1.79
N ALA A 62 -14.09 1.00 0.81
CA ALA A 62 -14.53 0.67 -0.54
C ALA A 62 -15.21 -0.73 -0.57
N PRO A 63 -16.37 -0.88 -1.25
CA PRO A 63 -17.04 -2.17 -1.39
C PRO A 63 -16.33 -3.13 -2.36
N GLU A 64 -15.54 -2.59 -3.30
CA GLU A 64 -14.66 -3.34 -4.22
C GLU A 64 -13.18 -3.21 -3.80
N LEU A 65 -12.32 -4.01 -4.41
CA LEU A 65 -10.87 -3.94 -4.27
C LEU A 65 -10.33 -2.77 -5.10
N LEU A 66 -9.49 -1.92 -4.51
CA LEU A 66 -8.87 -0.80 -5.22
C LEU A 66 -7.59 -1.22 -5.94
N PRO A 67 -7.03 -0.39 -6.85
CA PRO A 67 -5.75 -0.68 -7.51
C PRO A 67 -4.61 -0.88 -6.51
N TYR A 68 -3.79 -1.91 -6.73
CA TYR A 68 -2.60 -2.17 -5.93
C TYR A 68 -1.53 -1.11 -6.18
N ASP A 69 -1.18 -0.39 -5.11
CA ASP A 69 -0.12 0.60 -5.14
C ASP A 69 1.25 -0.05 -4.89
N LYS A 70 1.94 -0.43 -5.97
CA LYS A 70 3.21 -1.17 -5.90
C LYS A 70 4.35 -0.33 -5.34
N GLU A 71 4.42 0.94 -5.75
CA GLU A 71 5.49 1.86 -5.37
C GLU A 71 5.43 2.16 -3.88
N MET A 72 4.26 2.55 -3.38
CA MET A 72 4.06 2.84 -1.95
C MET A 72 4.40 1.64 -1.07
N VAL A 73 3.92 0.43 -1.43
CA VAL A 73 4.21 -0.77 -0.64
C VAL A 73 5.71 -1.09 -0.66
N HIS A 74 6.37 -0.94 -1.80
CA HIS A 74 7.81 -1.18 -1.93
C HIS A 74 8.61 -0.20 -1.08
N ASN A 75 8.40 1.11 -1.27
CA ASN A 75 9.12 2.18 -0.58
C ASN A 75 8.99 2.05 0.94
N ILE A 76 7.77 1.87 1.44
CA ILE A 76 7.53 1.73 2.90
C ILE A 76 8.14 0.43 3.42
N SER A 77 8.08 -0.67 2.67
CA SER A 77 8.69 -1.94 3.10
C SER A 77 10.21 -1.83 3.22
N GLU A 78 10.87 -1.15 2.27
CA GLU A 78 12.31 -0.92 2.31
C GLU A 78 12.73 -0.06 3.50
N VAL A 79 12.01 1.05 3.74
CA VAL A 79 12.28 1.92 4.90
C VAL A 79 12.05 1.16 6.21
N LEU A 80 10.96 0.39 6.32
CA LEU A 80 10.70 -0.41 7.52
C LEU A 80 11.77 -1.49 7.75
N HIS A 81 12.25 -2.13 6.69
CA HIS A 81 13.34 -3.10 6.77
C HIS A 81 14.62 -2.45 7.29
N PHE A 82 15.03 -1.32 6.71
CA PHE A 82 16.22 -0.58 7.14
C PHE A 82 16.11 -0.10 8.60
N VAL A 83 14.94 0.41 8.99
CA VAL A 83 14.69 0.84 10.38
C VAL A 83 14.76 -0.35 11.34
N ALA A 84 14.23 -1.52 10.95
CA ALA A 84 14.28 -2.73 11.77
C ALA A 84 15.73 -3.22 11.98
N GLU A 85 16.54 -3.27 10.92
CA GLU A 85 17.95 -3.65 11.00
C GLU A 85 18.74 -2.68 11.91
N ALA A 86 18.53 -1.37 11.74
CA ALA A 86 19.18 -0.37 12.58
C ALA A 86 18.81 -0.56 14.07
N LEU A 87 17.52 -0.76 14.37
CA LEU A 87 17.06 -1.01 15.75
C LEU A 87 17.67 -2.29 16.34
N GLU A 88 17.83 -3.35 15.55
CA GLU A 88 18.47 -4.59 15.97
C GLU A 88 19.98 -4.42 16.26
N GLU A 89 20.67 -3.62 15.45
CA GLU A 89 22.08 -3.26 15.69
C GLU A 89 22.23 -2.44 16.98
N TYR A 90 21.40 -1.42 17.20
CA TYR A 90 21.38 -0.64 18.43
C TYR A 90 21.13 -1.53 19.66
N ARG A 91 20.25 -2.52 19.52
CA ARG A 91 19.94 -3.51 20.58
C ARG A 91 21.14 -4.40 20.89
N SER A 92 21.85 -4.85 19.85
CA SER A 92 23.02 -5.72 19.98
C SER A 92 24.21 -4.99 20.60
N ASN A 93 24.37 -3.70 20.33
CA ASN A 93 25.44 -2.86 20.86
C ASN A 93 25.24 -2.43 22.33
N GLY A 94 24.18 -2.89 23.00
CA GLY A 94 23.92 -2.62 24.43
C GLY A 94 23.54 -1.18 24.76
N GLN A 95 23.32 -0.33 23.75
CA GLN A 95 22.98 1.10 23.89
C GLN A 95 21.45 1.36 23.85
N ALA A 96 20.64 0.32 23.60
CA ALA A 96 19.24 0.46 23.18
C ALA A 96 18.20 0.80 24.28
N LYS A 97 18.50 0.63 25.57
CA LYS A 97 17.43 0.64 26.58
C LYS A 97 17.09 2.02 27.18
N ASP A 98 18.00 2.99 27.12
CA ASP A 98 17.86 4.22 27.91
C ASP A 98 17.65 5.51 27.09
N LEU A 99 17.50 5.41 25.77
CA LEU A 99 17.30 6.58 24.91
C LEU A 99 15.83 6.70 24.47
N PRO A 100 15.12 7.78 24.82
CA PRO A 100 13.75 8.05 24.36
C PRO A 100 13.58 7.95 22.83
N HIS A 101 14.61 8.31 22.08
CA HIS A 101 14.63 8.23 20.61
C HIS A 101 14.50 6.81 20.06
N HIS A 102 15.11 5.81 20.72
CA HIS A 102 15.01 4.42 20.29
C HIS A 102 13.56 3.92 20.44
N TYR A 103 12.94 4.18 21.60
CA TYR A 103 11.57 3.76 21.86
C TYR A 103 10.56 4.44 20.90
N LEU A 104 10.76 5.72 20.60
CA LEU A 104 9.93 6.42 19.64
C LEU A 104 10.03 5.79 18.24
N ARG A 105 11.26 5.54 17.77
CA ARG A 105 11.50 4.93 16.46
C ARG A 105 10.97 3.50 16.37
N SER A 106 11.11 2.70 17.44
CA SER A 106 10.56 1.34 17.47
C SER A 106 9.02 1.35 17.42
N THR A 107 8.39 2.23 18.21
CA THR A 107 6.92 2.34 18.24
C THR A 107 6.37 2.83 16.89
N GLU A 108 7.05 3.76 16.24
CA GLU A 108 6.70 4.25 14.89
C GLU A 108 6.77 3.12 13.86
N ALA A 109 7.89 2.37 13.84
CA ALA A 109 8.08 1.24 12.93
C ALA A 109 7.02 0.15 13.14
N GLU A 110 6.68 -0.15 14.39
CA GLU A 110 5.61 -1.10 14.72
C GLU A 110 4.24 -0.61 14.21
N ARG A 111 3.92 0.68 14.38
CA ARG A 111 2.66 1.26 13.91
C ARG A 111 2.52 1.16 12.39
N LEU A 112 3.57 1.53 11.66
CA LEU A 112 3.59 1.48 10.19
C LEU A 112 3.57 0.04 9.67
N THR A 113 4.31 -0.88 10.31
CA THR A 113 4.28 -2.32 9.99
C THR A 113 2.86 -2.89 10.18
N TYR A 114 2.21 -2.54 11.28
CA TYR A 114 0.82 -2.94 11.54
C TYR A 114 -0.12 -2.40 10.46
N MET A 115 0.00 -1.12 10.12
CA MET A 115 -0.86 -0.47 9.13
C MET A 115 -0.69 -1.05 7.73
N LEU A 116 0.55 -1.27 7.30
CA LEU A 116 0.86 -1.92 6.03
C LEU A 116 0.33 -3.36 6.01
N SER A 117 0.54 -4.10 7.10
CA SER A 117 0.00 -5.46 7.22
C SER A 117 -1.52 -5.48 7.18
N ASP A 118 -2.19 -4.54 7.84
CA ASP A 118 -3.65 -4.45 7.85
C ASP A 118 -4.20 -4.09 6.47
N TYR A 119 -3.55 -3.18 5.75
CA TYR A 119 -3.85 -2.88 4.35
C TYR A 119 -3.80 -4.13 3.47
N LEU A 120 -2.71 -4.89 3.53
CA LEU A 120 -2.56 -6.13 2.75
C LEU A 120 -3.58 -7.20 3.15
N ARG A 121 -3.88 -7.34 4.46
CA ARG A 121 -4.92 -8.27 4.95
C ARG A 121 -6.31 -7.89 4.46
N LEU A 122 -6.66 -6.60 4.47
CA LEU A 122 -7.96 -6.12 3.96
C LEU A 122 -8.14 -6.49 2.48
N ARG A 123 -7.07 -6.34 1.68
CA ARG A 123 -7.07 -6.71 0.27
C ARG A 123 -7.28 -8.21 0.06
N LEU A 124 -6.52 -9.05 0.77
CA LEU A 124 -6.71 -10.51 0.74
C LEU A 124 -8.11 -10.93 1.19
N TRP A 125 -8.66 -10.26 2.22
CA TRP A 125 -10.02 -10.51 2.67
C TRP A 125 -11.05 -10.22 1.58
N LYS A 126 -10.93 -9.10 0.85
CA LYS A 126 -11.81 -8.79 -0.28
C LYS A 126 -11.69 -9.78 -1.43
N LEU A 127 -10.46 -10.21 -1.75
CA LEU A 127 -10.21 -11.25 -2.74
C LEU A 127 -10.87 -12.57 -2.34
N SER A 128 -10.77 -12.95 -1.06
CA SER A 128 -11.42 -14.16 -0.53
C SER A 128 -12.95 -14.13 -0.64
N LYS A 129 -13.55 -12.93 -0.58
CA LYS A 129 -15.00 -12.72 -0.64
C LYS A 129 -15.54 -12.85 -2.06
N TYR A 130 -14.79 -12.40 -3.05
CA TYR A 130 -15.19 -12.38 -4.46
C TYR A 130 -14.13 -13.01 -5.39
N PRO A 131 -13.74 -14.29 -5.19
CA PRO A 131 -12.58 -14.84 -5.88
C PRO A 131 -12.78 -14.96 -7.40
N LEU A 132 -13.95 -15.50 -7.83
CA LEU A 132 -14.29 -15.62 -9.24
C LEU A 132 -14.41 -14.26 -9.94
N HIS A 133 -14.88 -13.23 -9.25
CA HIS A 133 -14.99 -11.89 -9.80
C HIS A 133 -13.62 -11.30 -10.15
N TYR A 134 -12.59 -11.51 -9.33
CA TYR A 134 -11.24 -10.99 -9.58
C TYR A 134 -10.36 -11.93 -10.42
N MET A 135 -10.90 -13.07 -10.85
CA MET A 135 -10.21 -13.99 -11.76
C MET A 135 -10.14 -13.45 -13.19
N ASP A 136 -11.02 -12.51 -13.54
CA ASP A 136 -11.05 -11.87 -14.86
C ASP A 136 -9.72 -11.17 -15.20
N PRO A 137 -9.12 -11.40 -16.39
CA PRO A 137 -7.82 -10.84 -16.75
C PRO A 137 -7.73 -9.31 -16.65
N GLN A 138 -8.82 -8.60 -16.95
CA GLN A 138 -8.87 -7.13 -16.85
C GLN A 138 -8.76 -6.64 -15.41
N ARG A 139 -9.33 -7.39 -14.45
CA ARG A 139 -9.33 -7.02 -13.03
C ARG A 139 -8.03 -7.45 -12.36
N GLN A 140 -7.42 -8.53 -12.83
CA GLN A 140 -6.09 -8.96 -12.37
C GLN A 140 -5.02 -7.87 -12.55
N MET A 141 -5.19 -6.93 -13.49
CA MET A 141 -4.30 -5.78 -13.63
C MET A 141 -4.20 -4.92 -12.35
N MET A 142 -5.25 -4.90 -11.52
CA MET A 142 -5.29 -4.17 -10.25
C MET A 142 -4.64 -4.92 -9.08
N LEU A 143 -4.25 -6.19 -9.27
CA LEU A 143 -3.68 -7.04 -8.23
C LEU A 143 -2.16 -7.09 -8.33
N SER A 144 -1.50 -7.25 -7.18
CA SER A 144 -0.07 -7.58 -7.12
C SER A 144 0.20 -8.99 -7.68
N SER A 145 1.46 -9.27 -8.05
CA SER A 145 1.84 -10.61 -8.52
C SER A 145 1.59 -11.69 -7.48
N ALA A 146 1.90 -11.41 -6.21
CA ALA A 146 1.65 -12.30 -5.09
C ALA A 146 0.15 -12.51 -4.84
N GLU A 147 -0.67 -11.46 -4.95
CA GLU A 147 -2.13 -11.54 -4.83
C GLU A 147 -2.74 -12.43 -5.92
N ARG A 148 -2.23 -12.37 -7.15
CA ARG A 148 -2.70 -13.23 -8.24
C ARG A 148 -2.41 -14.70 -7.96
N ILE A 149 -1.18 -15.02 -7.57
CA ILE A 149 -0.78 -16.39 -7.23
C ILE A 149 -1.67 -16.91 -6.09
N TRP A 150 -1.80 -16.13 -5.02
CA TRP A 150 -2.64 -16.48 -3.89
C TRP A 150 -4.10 -16.71 -4.29
N LEU A 151 -4.66 -15.86 -5.17
CA LEU A 151 -6.05 -15.99 -5.62
C LEU A 151 -6.28 -17.31 -6.38
N HIS A 152 -5.37 -17.67 -7.27
CA HIS A 152 -5.43 -18.94 -8.01
C HIS A 152 -5.36 -20.14 -7.06
N GLU A 153 -4.35 -20.16 -6.18
CA GLU A 153 -4.18 -21.24 -5.20
C GLU A 153 -5.37 -21.35 -4.24
N PHE A 154 -5.90 -20.22 -3.77
CA PHE A 154 -7.05 -20.17 -2.89
C PHE A 154 -8.30 -20.75 -3.56
N TRP A 155 -8.56 -20.37 -4.82
CA TRP A 155 -9.73 -20.86 -5.54
C TRP A 155 -9.59 -22.34 -5.92
N ASP A 156 -8.41 -22.78 -6.36
CA ASP A 156 -8.17 -24.17 -6.71
C ASP A 156 -8.32 -25.10 -5.50
N ASN A 157 -7.77 -24.71 -4.34
CA ASN A 157 -7.95 -25.45 -3.09
C ASN A 157 -9.43 -25.55 -2.70
N LYS A 158 -10.18 -24.45 -2.84
CA LYS A 158 -11.62 -24.43 -2.53
C LYS A 158 -12.42 -25.31 -3.49
N ARG A 159 -12.13 -25.24 -4.79
CA ARG A 159 -12.73 -26.08 -5.83
C ARG A 159 -12.44 -27.55 -5.58
N MET A 160 -11.20 -27.93 -5.30
CA MET A 160 -10.82 -29.30 -4.98
C MET A 160 -11.56 -29.83 -3.75
N HIS A 161 -11.65 -29.01 -2.69
CA HIS A 161 -12.40 -29.37 -1.49
C HIS A 161 -13.88 -29.63 -1.80
N PHE A 162 -14.52 -28.74 -2.57
CA PHE A 162 -15.91 -28.91 -2.99
C PHE A 162 -16.10 -30.13 -3.89
N GLN A 163 -15.17 -30.39 -4.81
CA GLN A 163 -15.19 -31.57 -5.68
C GLN A 163 -15.16 -32.85 -4.88
N HIS A 164 -14.23 -32.96 -3.93
CA HIS A 164 -14.07 -34.13 -3.08
C HIS A 164 -15.23 -34.36 -2.12
N ARG A 165 -15.84 -33.28 -1.60
CA ARG A 165 -16.86 -33.38 -0.55
C ARG A 165 -18.27 -33.55 -1.07
N PHE A 166 -18.64 -32.91 -2.18
CA PHE A 166 -20.02 -32.93 -2.64
C PHE A 166 -20.22 -32.90 -4.16
N LEU A 167 -19.42 -32.17 -4.94
CA LEU A 167 -19.73 -32.00 -6.37
C LEU A 167 -19.57 -33.32 -7.14
N ALA A 168 -18.63 -34.19 -6.75
CA ALA A 168 -18.47 -35.50 -7.40
C ALA A 168 -19.71 -36.41 -7.28
N ALA A 169 -20.56 -36.19 -6.27
CA ALA A 169 -21.82 -36.92 -6.11
C ALA A 169 -22.99 -36.29 -6.88
N LEU A 170 -22.83 -35.07 -7.40
CA LEU A 170 -23.85 -34.39 -8.18
C LEU A 170 -23.78 -34.77 -9.67
N PRO A 171 -24.92 -34.72 -10.40
CA PRO A 171 -24.90 -34.84 -11.85
C PRO A 171 -23.96 -33.82 -12.50
N GLU A 172 -23.27 -34.21 -13.58
CA GLU A 172 -22.24 -33.42 -14.26
C GLU A 172 -22.69 -31.97 -14.57
N LYS A 173 -23.95 -31.80 -14.97
CA LYS A 173 -24.56 -30.50 -15.28
C LYS A 173 -24.61 -29.52 -14.09
N LYS A 174 -24.48 -30.00 -12.84
CA LYS A 174 -24.53 -29.20 -11.61
C LYS A 174 -23.19 -29.16 -10.86
N GLN A 175 -22.11 -29.61 -11.51
CA GLN A 175 -20.77 -29.58 -10.90
C GLN A 175 -20.06 -28.24 -11.11
N ALA A 176 -20.52 -27.42 -12.06
CA ALA A 176 -19.99 -26.09 -12.32
C ALA A 176 -20.23 -25.14 -11.14
N LEU A 177 -19.27 -24.24 -10.88
CA LEU A 177 -19.31 -23.28 -9.76
C LEU A 177 -19.44 -21.82 -10.22
N ASP A 178 -19.55 -21.62 -11.52
CA ASP A 178 -19.49 -20.36 -12.26
C ASP A 178 -20.70 -20.22 -13.21
N GLU A 179 -21.79 -20.94 -12.94
CA GLU A 179 -22.99 -20.92 -13.77
C GLU A 179 -23.66 -19.53 -13.72
N GLN A 180 -23.89 -18.97 -14.91
CA GLN A 180 -24.62 -17.73 -15.14
C GLN A 180 -25.73 -18.04 -16.14
N VAL A 181 -26.96 -18.18 -15.65
CA VAL A 181 -28.11 -18.55 -16.50
C VAL A 181 -28.89 -17.31 -16.91
N ASP A 182 -29.19 -16.42 -15.96
CA ASP A 182 -29.97 -15.18 -16.15
C ASP A 182 -29.55 -14.13 -15.09
N ASP A 183 -30.02 -12.88 -15.22
CA ASP A 183 -29.79 -11.79 -14.24
C ASP A 183 -30.25 -12.14 -12.80
N ASN A 184 -31.17 -13.10 -12.65
CA ASN A 184 -31.67 -13.56 -11.36
C ASN A 184 -30.86 -14.73 -10.75
N LEU A 185 -30.00 -15.39 -11.54
CA LEU A 185 -29.21 -16.53 -11.11
C LEU A 185 -27.76 -16.41 -11.61
N ASP A 186 -26.99 -15.57 -10.93
CA ASP A 186 -25.54 -15.45 -11.06
C ASP A 186 -24.86 -16.09 -9.83
N MET A 187 -24.15 -17.21 -10.04
CA MET A 187 -23.38 -17.86 -8.96
C MET A 187 -22.10 -17.07 -8.60
N ILE A 188 -21.67 -16.12 -9.44
CA ILE A 188 -20.50 -15.30 -9.21
C ILE A 188 -20.87 -14.11 -8.33
N ARG A 189 -20.40 -14.13 -7.08
CA ARG A 189 -20.57 -12.99 -6.16
C ARG A 189 -19.74 -11.79 -6.61
N ARG A 190 -20.36 -10.61 -6.65
CA ARG A 190 -19.72 -9.35 -7.05
C ARG A 190 -19.82 -8.28 -5.95
N PRO A 191 -18.87 -7.34 -5.89
CA PRO A 191 -19.00 -6.13 -5.08
C PRO A 191 -20.25 -5.31 -5.42
N GLN A 192 -20.95 -4.79 -4.41
CA GLN A 192 -22.13 -3.94 -4.59
C GLN A 192 -21.73 -2.47 -4.78
N MET A 193 -21.84 -1.98 -6.03
CA MET A 193 -21.40 -0.61 -6.40
C MET A 193 -22.38 0.49 -5.95
N ASP A 194 -23.64 0.16 -5.70
CA ASP A 194 -24.66 1.12 -5.25
C ASP A 194 -24.68 1.30 -3.72
N THR A 195 -23.67 0.80 -3.02
CA THR A 195 -23.51 0.99 -1.58
C THR A 195 -23.28 2.47 -1.26
N HIS A 196 -23.95 2.99 -0.24
CA HIS A 196 -23.75 4.35 0.24
C HIS A 196 -22.54 4.40 1.17
N ILE A 197 -21.65 5.36 0.94
CA ILE A 197 -20.40 5.55 1.67
C ILE A 197 -20.22 7.01 2.03
N TYR A 198 -19.51 7.27 3.13
CA TYR A 198 -19.08 8.62 3.47
C TYR A 198 -17.78 8.93 2.73
N ALA A 199 -17.75 10.05 2.03
CA ALA A 199 -16.59 10.51 1.29
C ALA A 199 -16.31 11.97 1.64
N ARG A 200 -15.08 12.23 2.08
CA ARG A 200 -14.53 13.57 2.26
C ARG A 200 -13.86 13.99 0.96
N ILE A 201 -14.16 15.21 0.54
CA ILE A 201 -13.63 15.81 -0.68
C ILE A 201 -12.41 16.62 -0.30
N CYS A 202 -11.25 16.26 -0.85
CA CYS A 202 -9.96 16.88 -0.54
C CYS A 202 -9.38 17.70 -1.71
N GLY A 203 -10.09 17.78 -2.84
CA GLY A 203 -9.72 18.62 -3.96
C GLY A 203 -10.89 18.85 -4.92
N ASP A 204 -10.63 19.48 -6.07
CA ASP A 204 -11.67 19.74 -7.06
C ASP A 204 -12.07 18.46 -7.82
N VAL A 205 -13.29 18.00 -7.52
CA VAL A 205 -13.97 16.82 -8.06
C VAL A 205 -15.01 17.22 -9.13
N GLY A 206 -15.25 18.52 -9.30
CA GLY A 206 -16.22 19.07 -10.23
C GLY A 206 -17.67 18.74 -9.85
N THR A 207 -18.54 18.69 -10.85
CA THR A 207 -19.96 18.42 -10.68
C THR A 207 -20.26 16.94 -10.92
N ILE A 208 -20.93 16.29 -9.97
CA ILE A 208 -21.38 14.91 -10.11
C ILE A 208 -22.88 14.91 -10.39
N SER A 209 -23.29 14.25 -11.47
CA SER A 209 -24.70 14.00 -11.76
C SER A 209 -25.09 12.63 -11.19
N PRO A 210 -25.83 12.55 -10.07
CA PRO A 210 -26.19 11.27 -9.45
C PRO A 210 -27.13 10.47 -10.36
N SER A 211 -26.79 9.21 -10.64
CA SER A 211 -27.59 8.34 -11.53
C SER A 211 -28.77 7.72 -10.79
N LEU A 212 -29.90 8.42 -10.63
CA LEU A 212 -31.06 7.84 -9.94
C LEU A 212 -31.49 6.53 -10.62
N HIS A 213 -31.51 5.43 -9.86
CA HIS A 213 -32.30 4.27 -10.25
C HIS A 213 -33.76 4.69 -10.15
N ALA A 214 -34.48 4.70 -11.28
CA ALA A 214 -35.91 4.92 -11.27
C ALA A 214 -36.57 3.85 -10.39
N SER A 215 -37.05 4.23 -9.21
CA SER A 215 -38.05 3.41 -8.52
C SER A 215 -39.31 3.40 -9.40
N PRO A 216 -39.82 2.23 -9.82
CA PRO A 216 -41.02 2.17 -10.65
C PRO A 216 -42.20 2.67 -9.80
N GLY A 217 -42.65 3.90 -10.06
CA GLY A 217 -43.81 4.50 -9.40
C GLY A 217 -43.63 5.94 -8.93
N VAL A 218 -42.40 6.48 -8.88
CA VAL A 218 -42.19 7.91 -8.67
C VAL A 218 -41.84 8.51 -10.02
N SER A 219 -42.79 9.27 -10.58
CA SER A 219 -42.58 10.09 -11.77
C SER A 219 -41.22 10.77 -11.68
N SER A 220 -40.38 10.57 -12.69
CA SER A 220 -39.10 11.26 -12.88
C SER A 220 -39.30 12.75 -12.64
N THR A 221 -38.91 13.24 -11.46
CA THR A 221 -38.84 14.68 -11.21
C THR A 221 -37.80 15.25 -12.18
N PRO A 222 -38.19 16.14 -13.11
CA PRO A 222 -37.26 16.75 -14.05
C PRO A 222 -36.43 17.77 -13.26
N GLY A 223 -35.31 17.31 -12.69
CA GLY A 223 -34.54 18.14 -11.79
C GLY A 223 -33.45 17.37 -11.06
N THR A 224 -32.69 16.53 -11.76
CA THR A 224 -31.38 16.09 -11.27
C THR A 224 -30.53 17.34 -11.08
N LYS A 225 -30.52 17.85 -9.84
CA LYS A 225 -29.53 18.84 -9.43
C LYS A 225 -28.20 18.13 -9.42
N ASP A 226 -27.41 18.43 -10.44
CA ASP A 226 -25.97 18.41 -10.40
C ASP A 226 -25.47 18.75 -8.99
N LEU A 227 -24.87 17.77 -8.33
CA LEU A 227 -24.32 17.93 -6.99
C LEU A 227 -22.92 18.51 -7.15
N ARG A 228 -22.77 19.77 -6.76
CA ARG A 228 -21.45 20.39 -6.62
C ARG A 228 -20.89 19.97 -5.27
N LEU A 229 -19.73 19.35 -5.31
CA LEU A 229 -19.00 18.92 -4.14
C LEU A 229 -17.95 19.98 -3.79
N PHE A 230 -17.95 20.42 -2.54
CA PHE A 230 -17.00 21.40 -2.04
C PHE A 230 -15.86 20.71 -1.30
N GLU A 231 -14.65 21.23 -1.49
CA GLU A 231 -13.45 20.79 -0.78
C GLU A 231 -13.61 21.00 0.73
N GLY A 232 -13.15 20.02 1.51
CA GLY A 232 -13.25 19.99 2.96
C GLY A 232 -14.58 19.41 3.49
N GLU A 233 -15.60 19.26 2.66
CA GLU A 233 -16.89 18.72 3.08
C GLU A 233 -16.98 17.18 2.95
N THR A 234 -17.80 16.58 3.82
CA THR A 234 -18.08 15.14 3.82
C THR A 234 -19.50 14.89 3.36
N TYR A 235 -19.67 14.00 2.39
CA TYR A 235 -20.96 13.67 1.80
C TYR A 235 -21.28 12.18 1.94
N LEU A 236 -22.55 11.86 2.07
CA LEU A 236 -23.07 10.50 1.93
C LEU A 236 -23.54 10.31 0.49
N ILE A 237 -22.79 9.51 -0.28
CA ILE A 237 -23.00 9.32 -1.73
C ILE A 237 -22.85 7.85 -2.10
N ARG A 238 -23.34 7.47 -3.27
CA ARG A 238 -23.19 6.09 -3.76
C ARG A 238 -21.77 5.89 -4.28
N TYR A 239 -21.16 4.77 -3.92
CA TYR A 239 -19.79 4.45 -4.30
C TYR A 239 -19.56 4.55 -5.82
N LYS A 240 -20.51 4.06 -6.64
CA LYS A 240 -20.46 4.15 -8.10
C LYS A 240 -20.19 5.57 -8.65
N GLU A 241 -20.67 6.61 -7.96
CA GLU A 241 -20.55 8.00 -8.41
C GLU A 241 -19.14 8.56 -8.23
N ILE A 242 -18.42 8.08 -7.21
CA ILE A 242 -17.05 8.54 -6.90
C ILE A 242 -15.96 7.52 -7.20
N ARG A 243 -16.32 6.31 -7.63
CA ARG A 243 -15.41 5.23 -8.01
C ARG A 243 -14.24 5.70 -8.89
N LYS A 244 -14.54 6.51 -9.91
CA LYS A 244 -13.50 7.01 -10.84
C LYS A 244 -12.39 7.79 -10.14
N PHE A 245 -12.73 8.58 -9.12
CA PHE A 245 -11.76 9.37 -8.36
C PHE A 245 -10.87 8.53 -7.44
N LEU A 246 -11.26 7.28 -7.15
CA LEU A 246 -10.48 6.36 -6.31
C LEU A 246 -9.63 5.39 -7.14
N VAL A 247 -9.98 5.17 -8.41
CA VAL A 247 -9.34 4.20 -9.31
C VAL A 247 -8.37 4.87 -10.28
N GLU A 248 -8.72 6.05 -10.78
CA GLU A 248 -7.91 6.76 -11.77
C GLU A 248 -6.75 7.53 -11.10
N PRO A 249 -5.51 7.41 -11.62
CA PRO A 249 -4.35 8.07 -11.03
C PRO A 249 -4.43 9.60 -11.11
N ASP A 250 -5.11 10.16 -12.13
CA ASP A 250 -5.28 11.60 -12.33
C ASP A 250 -6.10 12.29 -11.22
N HIS A 251 -6.78 11.49 -10.40
CA HIS A 251 -7.65 11.95 -9.33
C HIS A 251 -7.17 11.53 -7.95
N ASP A 252 -5.94 11.03 -7.86
CA ASP A 252 -5.41 10.52 -6.61
C ASP A 252 -5.40 11.61 -5.53
N GLY A 253 -5.85 11.24 -4.33
CA GLY A 253 -5.96 12.15 -3.19
C GLY A 253 -7.10 13.17 -3.25
N LYS A 254 -7.90 13.27 -4.31
CA LYS A 254 -9.03 14.21 -4.39
C LYS A 254 -10.23 13.78 -3.54
N VAL A 255 -10.38 12.48 -3.31
CA VAL A 255 -11.48 11.90 -2.53
C VAL A 255 -10.91 10.90 -1.54
N GLU A 256 -11.37 10.98 -0.31
CA GLU A 256 -11.02 10.02 0.73
C GLU A 256 -12.26 9.49 1.44
N LEU A 257 -12.36 8.17 1.60
CA LEU A 257 -13.48 7.54 2.28
C LEU A 257 -13.37 7.66 3.79
N VAL A 258 -14.47 7.84 4.52
CA VAL A 258 -14.48 8.06 5.98
C VAL A 258 -15.34 7.03 6.71
#